data_AF-A0A1V5CYH2-F1
#
_entry.id   AF-A0A1V5CYH2-F1
#
_cell.length_a   1.000
_cell.length_b   1.000
_cell.length_c   1.000
_cell.angle_alpha   90.00
_cell.angle_beta   90.00
_cell.angle_gamma   90.00
#
_symmetry.space_group_name_H-M   'P 1'
#
loop_
_entity.id
_entity.type
_entity.pdbx_description
1 polymer ?
#
loop_
_entity_poly.entity_id
_entity_poly.type
_entity_poly.pdbx_seq_one_letter_code
_entity_poly.pdbx_strand_id
1 'polypeptide(L)' 'MNYYGIAMKYNDIMELDHRLRRWIRMCYLKQWGRARKRIGELIKPGAPKQQAILTCLSRKGYRRLAKTYATNCGLSKQYL' A
#
# COMPACT_ATOMS: atom_id res chain seq x y z
N MET A 1 19.05 7.89 8.82
CA MET A 1 18.38 7.12 9.91
C MET A 1 19.27 6.90 11.14
N ASN A 2 20.51 7.42 11.21
CA ASN A 2 21.45 7.05 12.29
C ASN A 2 21.24 7.77 13.63
N TYR A 3 20.40 8.81 13.70
CA TYR A 3 20.18 9.56 14.94
C TYR A 3 19.21 8.86 15.91
N TYR A 4 18.21 8.15 15.39
CA TYR A 4 17.15 7.52 16.20
C TYR A 4 17.38 6.01 16.46
N GLY A 5 18.45 5.44 15.89
CA GLY A 5 18.72 4.00 16.00
C GLY A 5 19.07 3.52 17.42
N ILE A 6 19.53 4.43 18.29
CA ILE A 6 19.96 4.11 19.66
C ILE A 6 18.80 4.28 20.67
N ALA A 7 17.82 5.14 20.36
CA ALA A 7 16.80 5.57 21.32
C ALA A 7 15.46 4.83 21.22
N MET A 8 15.17 4.17 20.10
CA MET A 8 13.85 3.64 19.81
C MET A 8 13.80 2.11 19.91
N LYS A 9 12.80 1.57 20.63
CA LYS A 9 12.61 0.11 20.72
C LYS A 9 12.25 -0.46 19.35
N TYR A 10 12.70 -1.68 19.08
CA TYR A 10 12.47 -2.35 17.80
C TYR A 10 10.99 -2.37 17.38
N ASN A 11 10.08 -2.65 18.32
CA ASN A 11 8.64 -2.72 18.06
C ASN A 11 8.07 -1.38 17.57
N ASP A 12 8.51 -0.27 18.15
CA ASP A 12 8.03 1.07 17.79
C ASP A 12 8.47 1.45 16.37
N ILE A 13 9.69 1.05 15.98
CA ILE A 13 10.21 1.24 14.62
C ILE A 13 9.39 0.42 13.61
N MET A 14 9.05 -0.84 13.95
CA MET A 14 8.24 -1.70 13.07
C MET A 14 6.84 -1.12 12.87
N GLU A 15 6.18 -0.63 13.92
CA GLU A 15 4.87 0.00 13.79
C GLU A 15 4.93 1.27 12.92
N LEU A 16 5.99 2.06 13.09
CA LEU A 16 6.23 3.25 12.30
C LEU A 16 6.47 2.91 10.82
N ASP A 17 7.24 1.87 10.52
CA ASP A 17 7.45 1.35 9.16
C ASP A 17 6.12 0.88 8.54
N HIS A 18 5.28 0.14 9.29
CA HIS A 18 3.96 -0.28 8.82
C HIS A 18 3.06 0.91 8.50
N ARG A 19 3.05 1.95 9.35
CA ARG A 19 2.32 3.18 9.09
C ARG A 19 2.86 3.87 7.84
N LEU A 20 4.17 4.05 7.71
CA LEU A 20 4.80 4.71 6.59
C LEU A 20 4.48 4.01 5.26
N ARG A 21 4.65 2.68 5.20
CA ARG A 21 4.30 1.88 4.01
C ARG A 21 2.85 2.04 3.62
N ARG A 22 1.92 2.09 4.59
CA ARG A 22 0.50 2.34 4.31
C ARG A 22 0.28 3.73 3.68
N TRP A 23 1.01 4.74 4.12
CA TRP A 23 0.94 6.08 3.54
C TRP A 23 1.47 6.10 2.11
N ILE A 24 2.59 5.43 1.86
CA ILE A 24 3.17 5.33 0.51
C ILE A 24 2.19 4.62 -0.45
N ARG A 25 1.57 3.51 -0.03
CA ARG A 25 0.52 2.82 -0.83
C ARG A 25 -0.64 3.73 -1.17
N MET A 26 -1.07 4.55 -0.21
CA MET A 26 -2.12 5.54 -0.43
C MET A 26 -1.71 6.57 -1.49
N CYS A 27 -0.46 7.04 -1.47
CA CYS A 27 0.07 7.97 -2.47
C CYS A 27 0.03 7.37 -3.88
N TYR A 28 0.47 6.12 -4.06
CA TYR A 28 0.36 5.43 -5.35
C TYR A 28 -1.09 5.30 -5.84
N LEU A 29 -1.99 4.87 -4.95
CA LEU A 29 -3.41 4.76 -5.30
C LEU A 29 -4.01 6.12 -5.72
N LYS A 30 -3.60 7.21 -5.08
CA LYS A 30 -4.00 8.58 -5.45
C LYS A 30 -3.39 9.01 -6.79
N GLN A 31 -2.10 8.72 -7.00
CA GLN A 31 -1.37 9.04 -8.24
C GLN A 31 -1.99 8.36 -9.47
N TRP A 32 -2.48 7.14 -9.33
CA TRP A 32 -3.10 6.40 -10.43
C TRP A 32 -4.53 6.87 -10.76
N GLY A 33 -5.25 7.44 -9.79
CA GLY A 33 -6.56 8.09 -9.97
C GLY A 33 -7.65 7.17 -10.54
N ARG A 34 -7.72 7.06 -11.88
CA ARG A 34 -8.74 6.27 -12.60
C ARG A 34 -8.67 4.79 -12.20
N ALA A 35 -9.85 4.18 -11.98
CA ALA A 35 -9.95 2.78 -11.54
C ALA A 35 -9.26 1.79 -12.50
N ARG A 36 -9.41 2.00 -13.82
CA ARG A 36 -8.78 1.16 -14.85
C ARG A 36 -7.25 1.15 -14.75
N LYS A 37 -6.63 2.30 -14.48
CA LYS A 37 -5.18 2.42 -14.29
C LYS A 37 -4.76 1.70 -13.01
N ARG A 38 -5.47 1.93 -11.90
CA ARG A 38 -5.20 1.25 -10.62
C ARG A 38 -5.23 -0.28 -10.74
N ILE A 39 -6.21 -0.83 -11.48
CA ILE A 39 -6.31 -2.28 -11.71
C ILE A 39 -5.09 -2.80 -12.48
N GLY A 40 -4.72 -2.13 -13.57
CA GLY A 40 -3.55 -2.52 -14.37
C GLY A 40 -2.24 -2.49 -13.56
N GLU A 41 -2.01 -1.41 -12.82
CA GLU A 41 -0.81 -1.25 -12.00
C GLU A 41 -0.75 -2.22 -10.82
N LEU A 42 -1.90 -2.69 -10.29
CA LEU A 42 -1.90 -3.72 -9.25
C LEU A 42 -1.73 -5.14 -9.82
N ILE A 43 -2.19 -5.40 -11.04
CA ILE A 43 -2.04 -6.72 -11.69
C ILE A 43 -0.61 -6.97 -12.15
N LYS A 44 0.10 -5.95 -12.65
CA LYS A 44 1.52 -6.05 -13.06
C LYS A 44 2.44 -6.71 -12.01
N PRO A 45 2.43 -6.30 -10.74
CA PRO A 45 3.22 -6.92 -9.68
C PRO A 45 2.62 -8.25 -9.15
N GLY A 46 1.50 -8.71 -9.70
CA GLY A 46 0.92 -10.02 -9.37
C GLY A 46 -0.27 -10.01 -8.41
N ALA A 47 -0.94 -8.87 -8.19
CA ALA A 47 -2.14 -8.89 -7.37
C ALA A 47 -3.27 -9.68 -8.07
N PRO A 48 -4.08 -10.46 -7.31
CA PRO A 48 -5.16 -11.24 -7.89
C PRO A 48 -6.21 -10.34 -8.54
N LYS A 49 -6.49 -10.59 -9.82
CA LYS A 49 -7.34 -9.76 -10.69
C LYS A 49 -8.70 -9.45 -10.08
N GLN A 50 -9.39 -10.47 -9.55
CA GLN A 50 -10.72 -10.29 -8.93
C GLN A 50 -10.66 -9.31 -7.76
N GLN A 51 -9.69 -9.48 -6.86
CA GLN A 51 -9.56 -8.61 -5.69
C GLN A 51 -9.11 -7.20 -6.07
N ALA A 52 -8.26 -7.06 -7.09
CA ALA A 52 -7.85 -5.76 -7.61
C ALA A 52 -9.06 -4.99 -8.15
N ILE A 53 -9.93 -5.64 -8.93
CA ILE A 53 -11.18 -5.05 -9.46
C ILE A 53 -12.07 -4.57 -8.30
N LEU A 54 -12.38 -5.44 -7.34
CA LEU A 54 -13.23 -5.11 -6.19
C LEU A 54 -12.67 -3.93 -5.38
N THR A 55 -11.35 -3.91 -5.17
CA THR A 55 -10.67 -2.87 -4.42
C THR A 55 -10.69 -1.53 -5.16
N CYS A 56 -10.43 -1.52 -6.46
CA CYS A 56 -10.32 -0.28 -7.24
C CYS A 56 -11.68 0.38 -7.54
N LEU A 57 -12.75 -0.41 -7.68
CA LEU A 57 -14.12 0.08 -7.89
C LEU A 57 -14.84 0.51 -6.61
N SER A 58 -14.32 0.12 -5.43
CA SER A 58 -14.91 0.51 -4.16
C SER A 58 -14.89 2.04 -3.95
N ARG A 59 -16.00 2.59 -3.46
CA ARG A 59 -16.16 4.02 -3.07
C ARG A 59 -15.45 4.40 -1.76
N LYS A 60 -14.54 3.56 -1.27
CA LYS A 60 -13.84 3.76 0.01
C LYS A 60 -12.67 4.71 -0.22
N GLY A 61 -12.38 5.57 0.76
CA GLY A 61 -11.22 6.47 0.68
C GLY A 61 -9.88 5.73 0.58
N TYR A 62 -8.90 6.38 -0.05
CA TYR A 62 -7.60 5.78 -0.38
C TYR A 62 -6.87 5.17 0.83
N ARG A 63 -6.94 5.81 2.00
CA ARG A 63 -6.32 5.29 3.24
C ARG A 63 -6.95 3.96 3.70
N ARG A 64 -8.24 3.74 3.44
CA ARG A 64 -8.93 2.48 3.71
C ARG A 64 -8.55 1.43 2.67
N LEU A 65 -8.46 1.82 1.40
CA LEU A 65 -8.04 0.93 0.31
C LEU A 65 -6.59 0.46 0.47
N ALA A 66 -5.69 1.30 0.97
CA ALA A 66 -4.29 0.96 1.20
C ALA A 66 -4.06 -0.21 2.19
N LYS A 67 -5.07 -0.63 2.97
CA LYS A 67 -5.00 -1.79 3.88
C LYS A 67 -5.60 -3.08 3.27
N THR A 68 -6.16 -3.00 2.05
CA THR A 68 -6.81 -4.16 1.43
C THR A 68 -5.81 -5.18 0.91
N TYR A 69 -6.27 -6.44 0.79
CA TYR A 69 -5.44 -7.55 0.34
C TYR A 69 -4.80 -7.29 -1.04
N ALA A 70 -5.58 -6.81 -2.01
CA ALA A 70 -5.06 -6.51 -3.35
C ALA A 70 -3.93 -5.46 -3.33
N THR A 71 -4.05 -4.43 -2.49
CA THR A 71 -3.03 -3.39 -2.40
C THR A 71 -1.78 -3.88 -1.65
N ASN A 72 -1.93 -4.69 -0.61
CA ASN A 72 -0.79 -5.29 0.09
C ASN A 72 -0.06 -6.32 -0.77
N CYS A 73 -0.78 -7.07 -1.61
CA CYS A 73 -0.21 -8.03 -2.54
C CYS A 73 0.51 -7.32 -3.70
N GLY A 74 -0.12 -6.33 -4.33
CA GLY A 74 0.48 -5.59 -5.45
C GLY A 74 1.58 -4.60 -5.04
N LEU A 75 1.51 -4.02 -3.83
CA LEU A 75 2.53 -3.12 -3.28
C LEU A 75 3.14 -3.76 -2.03
N SER A 76 3.73 -4.95 -2.21
CA SER A 76 4.36 -5.73 -1.14
C SER A 76 5.66 -5.08 -0.64
N LYS A 77 6.24 -5.59 0.45
CA LYS A 77 7.53 -5.12 1.00
C LYS A 77 8.72 -5.37 0.06
N GLN A 78 8.60 -6.28 -0.92
CA GLN A 78 9.64 -6.45 -1.93
C GLN A 78 9.55 -5.37 -3.03
N TYR A 79 8.36 -4.82 -3.24
CA TYR A 79 8.14 -3.73 -4.19
C TYR A 79 8.39 -2.34 -3.57
N LEU A 80 8.27 -2.24 -2.24
CA LEU A 80 8.44 -1.02 -1.42
C LEU A 80 9.61 -1.13 -0.46
#